data_AF-A0A382HKZ9-F1
#
_entry.id   AF-A0A382HKZ9-F1
#
_cell.length_a   1.000
_cell.length_b   1.000
_cell.length_c   1.000
_cell.angle_alpha   90.00
_cell.angle_beta   90.00
_cell.angle_gamma   90.00
#
_symmetry.space_group_name_H-M   'P 1'
#
loop_
_entity.id
_entity.type
_entity.pdbx_description
1 polymer ?
#
loop_
_entity_poly.entity_id
_entity_poly.type
_entity_poly.pdbx_seq_one_letter_code
_entity_poly.pdbx_strand_id
1 'polypeptide(L)'
;MGDSSTNHADNFKRAVGGAVRAIARSSELEVTFSANAGMTGGTRAQLPLPPREPTEQDLAQIRGVGDSLALRIRYHNEALHSARCPPGEMARAIYDAVEQVRCEALGSRRMKGVARNLEAMLEVQCRKKGFDRISERDQAPMVEAVRMLVRQKITGEKPPPSAAGMVELWRPWLEERIGQDFNDLAVAVEEQSDFSESVRRLIAHLELAAEDENDTDINADGSDTENDQDPVDGEGEGEGDESDSVVDTLGADSADETDSDAIESDELQAEISDDGELVDGEEPDSKKDPWRPPFEGSNSARFYHAF
;
A
#
# COMPACT_ATOMS: atom_id res chain seq x y z
N MET A 1 -33.05 -5.96 24.18
CA MET A 1 -31.59 -6.18 24.33
C MET A 1 -30.77 -5.73 23.10
N GLY A 2 -31.35 -5.37 21.95
CA GLY A 2 -30.59 -4.95 20.76
C GLY A 2 -30.01 -3.52 20.78
N ASP A 3 -30.49 -2.64 21.66
CA ASP A 3 -30.15 -1.20 21.61
C ASP A 3 -28.76 -0.86 22.19
N SER A 4 -28.26 -1.69 23.13
CA SER A 4 -26.96 -1.47 23.77
C SER A 4 -25.78 -1.82 22.84
N SER A 5 -25.87 -2.93 22.09
CA SER A 5 -24.79 -3.38 21.19
C SER A 5 -24.55 -2.40 20.03
N THR A 6 -25.62 -1.89 19.42
CA THR A 6 -25.57 -0.87 18.35
C THR A 6 -24.88 0.41 18.86
N ASN A 7 -25.21 0.83 20.08
CA ASN A 7 -24.59 2.01 20.71
C ASN A 7 -23.07 1.81 20.98
N HIS A 8 -22.64 0.60 21.35
CA HIS A 8 -21.21 0.31 21.55
C HIS A 8 -20.42 0.34 20.22
N ALA A 9 -20.95 -0.28 19.17
CA ALA A 9 -20.30 -0.30 17.86
C ALA A 9 -20.18 1.11 17.27
N ASP A 10 -21.22 1.93 17.39
CA ASP A 10 -21.20 3.31 16.86
C ASP A 10 -20.31 4.24 17.69
N ASN A 11 -20.27 4.06 19.02
CA ASN A 11 -19.30 4.76 19.87
C ASN A 11 -17.86 4.38 19.52
N PHE A 12 -17.61 3.09 19.25
CA PHE A 12 -16.29 2.62 18.81
C PHE A 12 -15.90 3.26 17.48
N LYS A 13 -16.78 3.21 16.45
CA LYS A 13 -16.53 3.84 15.15
C LYS A 13 -16.22 5.33 15.28
N ARG A 14 -17.00 6.05 16.09
CA ARG A 14 -16.79 7.49 16.38
C ARG A 14 -15.45 7.75 17.05
N ALA A 15 -15.10 6.95 18.06
CA ALA A 15 -13.82 7.06 18.75
C ALA A 15 -12.63 6.73 17.84
N VAL A 16 -12.79 5.75 16.95
CA VAL A 16 -11.78 5.38 15.95
C VAL A 16 -11.56 6.51 14.95
N GLY A 17 -12.64 7.01 14.35
CA GLY A 17 -12.56 8.13 13.40
C GLY A 17 -11.99 9.40 14.03
N GLY A 18 -12.28 9.68 15.31
CA GLY A 18 -11.66 10.79 16.04
C GLY A 18 -10.14 10.64 16.17
N ALA A 19 -9.65 9.45 16.55
CA ALA A 19 -8.21 9.25 16.70
C ALA A 19 -7.46 9.21 15.35
N VAL A 20 -8.06 8.62 14.32
CA VAL A 20 -7.47 8.60 12.96
C VAL A 20 -7.23 10.03 12.47
N ARG A 21 -8.22 10.91 12.60
CA ARG A 21 -8.08 12.35 12.28
C ARG A 21 -7.00 13.03 13.11
N ALA A 22 -6.96 12.77 14.41
CA ALA A 22 -5.98 13.35 15.32
C ALA A 22 -4.53 12.90 15.00
N ILE A 23 -4.34 11.61 14.72
CA ILE A 23 -3.04 11.06 14.33
C ILE A 23 -2.62 11.63 12.98
N ALA A 24 -3.53 11.64 11.99
CA ALA A 24 -3.29 12.16 10.65
C ALA A 24 -3.05 13.67 10.60
N ARG A 25 -3.44 14.42 11.65
CA ARG A 25 -3.49 15.89 11.66
C ARG A 25 -4.36 16.48 10.55
N SER A 26 -5.48 15.81 10.25
CA SER A 26 -6.46 16.26 9.27
C SER A 26 -7.87 16.18 9.86
N SER A 27 -8.48 17.31 10.15
CA SER A 27 -9.84 17.39 10.71
C SER A 27 -10.91 16.98 9.69
N GLU A 28 -10.65 17.30 8.42
CA GLU A 28 -11.56 17.07 7.29
C GLU A 28 -11.47 15.65 6.72
N LEU A 29 -10.55 14.81 7.22
CA LEU A 29 -10.42 13.43 6.77
C LEU A 29 -11.70 12.65 7.06
N GLU A 30 -12.33 12.16 6.00
CA GLU A 30 -13.56 11.37 6.06
C GLU A 30 -13.21 9.92 6.43
N VAL A 31 -13.65 9.46 7.60
CA VAL A 31 -13.43 8.08 8.05
C VAL A 31 -14.71 7.29 7.90
N THR A 32 -14.68 6.29 7.02
CA THR A 32 -15.81 5.40 6.73
C THR A 32 -15.48 3.97 7.10
N PHE A 33 -16.51 3.14 7.33
CA PHE A 33 -16.35 1.73 7.68
C PHE A 33 -17.04 0.87 6.63
N SER A 34 -16.34 -0.11 6.06
CA SER A 34 -16.88 -1.01 5.05
C SER A 34 -16.32 -2.44 5.17
N ALA A 35 -16.93 -3.38 4.44
CA ALA A 35 -16.41 -4.73 4.30
C ALA A 35 -15.15 -4.78 3.42
N ASN A 36 -15.08 -3.91 2.41
CA ASN A 36 -13.93 -3.76 1.51
C ASN A 36 -13.12 -2.55 1.97
N ALA A 37 -12.38 -2.70 3.06
CA ALA A 37 -11.53 -1.65 3.59
C ALA A 37 -10.28 -1.47 2.72
N GLY A 38 -9.98 -0.22 2.36
CA GLY A 38 -8.81 0.15 1.57
C GLY A 38 -8.60 1.67 1.62
N MET A 39 -7.46 2.15 1.12
CA MET A 39 -7.25 3.59 1.00
C MET A 39 -7.93 4.09 -0.27
N THR A 40 -8.81 5.08 -0.13
CA THR A 40 -9.39 5.83 -1.26
C THR A 40 -8.79 7.23 -1.19
N GLY A 41 -8.08 7.66 -2.23
CA GLY A 41 -7.05 8.71 -2.15
C GLY A 41 -7.35 9.98 -1.33
N GLY A 42 -6.29 10.61 -0.82
CA GLY A 42 -6.18 12.01 -0.36
C GLY A 42 -6.94 12.42 0.90
N THR A 43 -8.25 12.15 0.96
CA THR A 43 -9.15 12.73 1.96
C THR A 43 -10.12 11.72 2.59
N ARG A 44 -10.03 10.44 2.21
CA ARG A 44 -10.93 9.39 2.69
C ARG A 44 -10.16 8.18 3.22
N ALA A 45 -10.49 7.77 4.44
CA ALA A 45 -9.97 6.55 5.05
C ALA A 45 -11.11 5.55 5.22
N GLN A 46 -10.93 4.34 4.70
CA GLN A 46 -11.92 3.27 4.82
C GLN A 46 -11.38 2.17 5.74
N LEU A 47 -12.10 1.91 6.82
CA LEU A 47 -11.73 0.95 7.86
C LEU A 47 -12.64 -0.28 7.81
N PRO A 48 -12.15 -1.44 8.28
CA PRO A 48 -12.98 -2.64 8.34
C PRO A 48 -14.13 -2.46 9.34
N LEU A 49 -15.30 -2.98 8.98
CA LEU A 49 -16.46 -3.03 9.88
C LEU A 49 -16.15 -3.91 11.10
N PRO A 50 -16.44 -3.44 12.33
CA PRO A 50 -16.37 -4.31 13.49
C PRO A 50 -17.40 -5.44 13.38
N PRO A 51 -17.06 -6.68 13.79
CA PRO A 51 -18.03 -7.76 13.89
C PRO A 51 -19.08 -7.42 14.96
N ARG A 52 -20.20 -8.16 14.96
CA ARG A 52 -21.32 -7.94 15.90
C ARG A 52 -20.88 -8.03 17.36
N GLU A 53 -20.00 -8.97 17.66
CA GLU A 53 -19.43 -9.18 18.99
C GLU A 53 -17.91 -9.14 18.85
N PRO A 54 -17.30 -7.95 18.89
CA PRO A 54 -15.87 -7.82 18.67
C PRO A 54 -15.08 -8.25 19.90
N THR A 55 -14.07 -9.08 19.67
CA THR A 55 -13.04 -9.41 20.66
C THR A 55 -12.06 -8.24 20.80
N GLU A 56 -11.25 -8.25 21.87
CA GLU A 56 -10.18 -7.26 22.01
C GLU A 56 -9.19 -7.27 20.83
N GLN A 57 -8.95 -8.45 20.25
CA GLN A 57 -8.09 -8.60 19.08
C GLN A 57 -8.71 -7.96 17.83
N ASP A 58 -10.02 -8.12 17.62
CA ASP A 58 -10.73 -7.48 16.50
C ASP A 58 -10.65 -5.96 16.61
N LEU A 59 -10.88 -5.42 17.81
CA LEU A 59 -10.82 -3.98 18.05
C LEU A 59 -9.40 -3.43 17.84
N ALA A 60 -8.37 -4.14 18.31
CA ALA A 60 -6.96 -3.79 18.11
C ALA A 60 -6.55 -3.85 16.64
N GLN A 61 -7.04 -4.84 15.89
CA GLN A 61 -6.81 -4.97 14.45
C GLN A 61 -7.42 -3.78 13.68
N ILE A 62 -8.70 -3.46 13.93
CA ILE A 62 -9.40 -2.34 13.27
C ILE A 62 -8.68 -1.03 13.60
N ARG A 63 -8.27 -0.86 14.86
CA ARG A 63 -7.44 0.26 15.29
C ARG A 63 -6.10 0.32 14.55
N GLY A 64 -5.43 -0.81 14.39
CA GLY A 64 -4.14 -0.88 13.68
C GLY A 64 -4.26 -0.46 12.22
N VAL A 65 -5.33 -0.86 11.54
CA VAL A 65 -5.61 -0.39 10.16
C VAL A 65 -5.81 1.12 10.14
N GLY A 66 -6.57 1.66 11.09
CA GLY A 66 -6.77 3.10 11.20
C GLY A 66 -5.49 3.88 11.50
N ASP A 67 -4.68 3.37 12.43
CA ASP A 67 -3.42 4.00 12.80
C ASP A 67 -2.42 3.94 11.64
N SER A 68 -2.30 2.81 10.94
CA SER A 68 -1.45 2.65 9.75
C SER A 68 -1.80 3.65 8.64
N LEU A 69 -3.09 3.80 8.32
CA LEU A 69 -3.56 4.78 7.34
C LEU A 69 -3.30 6.22 7.79
N ALA A 70 -3.59 6.53 9.07
CA ALA A 70 -3.38 7.87 9.62
C ALA A 70 -1.90 8.27 9.60
N LEU A 71 -1.01 7.33 9.91
CA LEU A 71 0.44 7.54 9.87
C LEU A 71 0.94 7.75 8.45
N ARG A 72 0.41 7.00 7.47
CA ARG A 72 0.72 7.23 6.06
C ARG A 72 0.30 8.63 5.64
N ILE A 73 -0.95 9.04 5.89
CA ILE A 73 -1.44 10.39 5.56
C ILE A 73 -0.55 11.48 6.19
N ARG A 74 -0.07 11.26 7.41
CA ARG A 74 0.73 12.24 8.12
C ARG A 74 2.17 12.36 7.65
N TYR A 75 2.82 11.24 7.37
CA TYR A 75 4.27 11.19 7.16
C TYR A 75 4.66 10.99 5.69
N HIS A 76 3.74 10.56 4.83
CA HIS A 76 3.99 10.32 3.42
C HIS A 76 3.80 11.57 2.57
N ASN A 77 4.82 11.94 1.82
CA ASN A 77 4.76 12.88 0.71
C ASN A 77 4.61 12.10 -0.59
N GLU A 78 3.39 12.09 -1.13
CA GLU A 78 3.04 11.38 -2.37
C GLU A 78 3.82 11.87 -3.59
N ALA A 79 4.03 13.18 -3.71
CA ALA A 79 4.72 13.77 -4.87
C ALA A 79 6.19 13.34 -4.92
N LEU A 80 6.88 13.38 -3.76
CA LEU A 80 8.26 12.92 -3.66
C LEU A 80 8.36 11.41 -3.92
N HIS A 81 7.45 10.64 -3.35
CA HIS A 81 7.43 9.19 -3.52
C HIS A 81 7.24 8.80 -4.98
N SER A 82 6.25 9.39 -5.66
CA SER A 82 5.98 9.16 -7.08
C SER A 82 7.17 9.56 -7.96
N ALA A 83 7.77 10.73 -7.71
CA ALA A 83 8.92 11.22 -8.49
C ALA A 83 10.19 10.35 -8.34
N ARG A 84 10.31 9.61 -7.23
CA ARG A 84 11.48 8.75 -6.93
C ARG A 84 11.20 7.26 -7.08
N CYS A 85 9.99 6.89 -7.47
CA CYS A 85 9.58 5.50 -7.64
C CYS A 85 10.49 4.81 -8.68
N PRO A 86 11.14 3.69 -8.33
CA PRO A 86 11.98 2.96 -9.28
C PRO A 86 11.14 2.29 -10.38
N PRO A 87 11.74 2.07 -11.57
CA PRO A 87 11.12 1.22 -12.60
C PRO A 87 11.09 -0.24 -12.14
N GLY A 88 10.24 -1.06 -12.75
CA GLY A 88 10.10 -2.48 -12.40
C GLY A 88 9.04 -2.75 -11.33
N GLU A 89 8.29 -3.83 -11.51
CA GLU A 89 7.18 -4.19 -10.63
C GLU A 89 7.66 -4.58 -9.22
N MET A 90 8.68 -5.44 -9.14
CA MET A 90 9.27 -5.89 -7.87
C MET A 90 9.90 -4.73 -7.10
N ALA A 91 10.72 -3.92 -7.78
CA ALA A 91 11.34 -2.73 -7.20
C ALA A 91 10.32 -1.76 -6.63
N ARG A 92 9.24 -1.47 -7.38
CA ARG A 92 8.13 -0.64 -6.90
C ARG A 92 7.45 -1.25 -5.68
N ALA A 93 7.17 -2.56 -5.69
CA ALA A 93 6.54 -3.23 -4.56
C ALA A 93 7.39 -3.15 -3.27
N ILE A 94 8.71 -3.32 -3.38
CA ILE A 94 9.64 -3.14 -2.25
C ILE A 94 9.64 -1.69 -1.78
N TYR A 95 9.74 -0.74 -2.71
CA TYR A 95 9.76 0.69 -2.41
C TYR A 95 8.50 1.13 -1.65
N ASP A 96 7.32 0.75 -2.13
CA ASP A 96 6.02 1.06 -1.51
C ASP A 96 5.89 0.42 -0.12
N ALA A 97 6.30 -0.84 0.02
CA ALA A 97 6.23 -1.59 1.27
C ALA A 97 7.16 -1.01 2.34
N VAL A 98 8.38 -0.62 1.95
CA VAL A 98 9.37 -0.05 2.86
C VAL A 98 8.99 1.39 3.26
N GLU A 99 8.41 2.17 2.36
CA GLU A 99 7.86 3.48 2.71
C GLU A 99 6.69 3.38 3.71
N GLN A 100 5.83 2.37 3.57
CA GLN A 100 4.79 2.10 4.56
C GLN A 100 5.40 1.80 5.95
N VAL A 101 6.47 1.00 5.99
CA VAL A 101 7.19 0.70 7.23
C VAL A 101 7.77 1.96 7.87
N ARG A 102 8.33 2.89 7.08
CA ARG A 102 8.84 4.17 7.59
C ARG A 102 7.74 4.98 8.28
N CYS A 103 6.59 5.14 7.62
CA CYS A 103 5.45 5.87 8.17
C CYS A 103 4.96 5.24 9.49
N GLU A 104 4.83 3.92 9.53
CA GLU A 104 4.41 3.18 10.71
C GLU A 104 5.42 3.29 11.86
N ALA A 105 6.71 3.18 11.56
CA ALA A 105 7.79 3.25 12.54
C ALA A 105 7.89 4.63 13.21
N LEU A 106 7.71 5.72 12.45
CA LEU A 106 7.69 7.07 13.01
C LEU A 106 6.57 7.27 14.03
N GLY A 107 5.41 6.62 13.79
CA GLY A 107 4.30 6.60 14.73
C GLY A 107 4.54 5.72 15.94
N SER A 108 4.93 4.48 15.73
CA SER A 108 5.07 3.47 16.79
C SER A 108 6.14 3.84 17.82
N ARG A 109 7.25 4.45 17.39
CA ARG A 109 8.33 4.98 18.27
C ARG A 109 7.82 6.02 19.26
N ARG A 110 6.79 6.79 18.89
CA ARG A 110 6.24 7.88 19.71
C ARG A 110 5.00 7.47 20.50
N MET A 111 4.29 6.44 20.05
CA MET A 111 2.97 6.06 20.57
C MET A 111 2.90 4.53 20.79
N LYS A 112 3.17 4.09 22.03
CA LYS A 112 3.16 2.66 22.39
C LYS A 112 1.83 1.96 22.13
N GLY A 113 0.70 2.68 22.28
CA GLY A 113 -0.62 2.15 21.95
C GLY A 113 -0.77 1.85 20.46
N VAL A 114 -0.28 2.75 19.60
CA VAL A 114 -0.25 2.58 18.16
C VAL A 114 0.66 1.41 17.76
N ALA A 115 1.83 1.28 18.40
CA ALA A 115 2.72 0.13 18.18
C ALA A 115 2.00 -1.22 18.41
N ARG A 116 1.26 -1.33 19.51
CA ARG A 116 0.47 -2.55 19.83
C ARG A 116 -0.65 -2.80 18.82
N ASN A 117 -1.33 -1.77 18.35
CA ASN A 117 -2.39 -1.90 17.36
C ASN A 117 -1.82 -2.34 15.99
N LEU A 118 -0.69 -1.76 15.58
CA LEU A 118 0.02 -2.14 14.34
C LEU A 118 0.48 -3.59 14.40
N GLU A 119 1.02 -4.05 15.53
CA GLU A 119 1.43 -5.45 15.73
C GLU A 119 0.23 -6.40 15.62
N ALA A 120 -0.90 -6.08 16.27
CA ALA A 120 -2.13 -6.87 16.18
C ALA A 120 -2.66 -6.94 14.74
N MET A 121 -2.64 -5.82 14.02
CA MET A 121 -3.00 -5.77 12.61
C MET A 121 -2.08 -6.65 11.77
N LEU A 122 -0.76 -6.53 11.95
CA LEU A 122 0.25 -7.22 11.16
C LEU A 122 0.16 -8.74 11.35
N GLU A 123 0.02 -9.21 12.59
CA GLU A 123 -0.15 -10.64 12.90
C GLU A 123 -1.39 -11.23 12.20
N VAL A 124 -2.52 -10.52 12.19
CA VAL A 124 -3.73 -11.01 11.49
C VAL A 124 -3.53 -11.02 9.98
N GLN A 125 -2.85 -10.01 9.42
CA GLN A 125 -2.53 -9.97 7.99
C GLN A 125 -1.62 -11.13 7.57
N CYS A 126 -0.56 -11.39 8.34
CA CYS A 126 0.39 -12.47 8.07
C CYS A 126 -0.28 -13.84 8.13
N ARG A 127 -1.13 -14.10 9.14
CA ARG A 127 -1.96 -15.32 9.20
C ARG A 127 -2.91 -15.44 8.01
N LYS A 128 -3.57 -14.34 7.62
CA LYS A 128 -4.49 -14.33 6.47
C LYS A 128 -3.78 -14.67 5.16
N LYS A 129 -2.51 -14.25 5.01
CA LYS A 129 -1.65 -14.57 3.86
C LYS A 129 -1.03 -15.97 3.94
N GLY A 130 -1.20 -16.69 5.06
CA GLY A 130 -0.70 -18.05 5.23
C GLY A 130 0.81 -18.16 5.41
N PHE A 131 1.47 -17.09 5.87
CA PHE A 131 2.93 -17.08 6.05
C PHE A 131 3.42 -18.10 7.09
N ASP A 132 2.54 -18.53 7.99
CA ASP A 132 2.79 -19.54 9.01
C ASP A 132 2.99 -20.94 8.41
N ARG A 133 2.58 -21.15 7.15
CA ARG A 133 2.63 -22.43 6.44
C ARG A 133 3.78 -22.52 5.44
N ILE A 134 4.53 -21.43 5.25
CA ILE A 134 5.63 -21.36 4.30
C ILE A 134 6.85 -22.06 4.89
N SER A 135 7.37 -23.06 4.18
CA SER A 135 8.56 -23.83 4.57
C SER A 135 9.74 -23.69 3.62
N GLU A 136 9.51 -23.17 2.41
CA GLU A 136 10.52 -23.05 1.35
C GLU A 136 10.65 -21.59 0.89
N ARG A 137 11.87 -21.19 0.52
CA ARG A 137 12.20 -19.78 0.20
C ARG A 137 11.52 -19.30 -1.09
N ASP A 138 11.38 -20.18 -2.07
CA ASP A 138 10.70 -19.93 -3.35
C ASP A 138 9.20 -19.62 -3.21
N GLN A 139 8.56 -20.18 -2.18
CA GLN A 139 7.17 -19.92 -1.81
C GLN A 139 7.00 -18.62 -0.99
N ALA A 140 8.10 -18.06 -0.47
CA ALA A 140 8.11 -16.92 0.43
C ALA A 140 8.22 -15.59 -0.35
N PRO A 141 7.22 -14.68 -0.29
CA PRO A 141 7.30 -13.41 -1.00
C PRO A 141 8.45 -12.52 -0.50
N MET A 142 9.45 -12.26 -1.34
CA MET A 142 10.63 -11.44 -1.00
C MET A 142 10.25 -10.05 -0.48
N VAL A 143 9.25 -9.40 -1.10
CA VAL A 143 8.76 -8.07 -0.68
C VAL A 143 8.37 -8.06 0.80
N GLU A 144 7.69 -9.10 1.26
CA GLU A 144 7.24 -9.20 2.65
C GLU A 144 8.39 -9.55 3.59
N ALA A 145 9.34 -10.38 3.16
CA ALA A 145 10.56 -10.62 3.93
C ALA A 145 11.37 -9.33 4.14
N VAL A 146 11.62 -8.56 3.07
CA VAL A 146 12.30 -7.25 3.14
C VAL A 146 11.52 -6.30 4.05
N ARG A 147 10.21 -6.18 3.87
CA ARG A 147 9.34 -5.34 4.71
C ARG A 147 9.50 -5.66 6.20
N MET A 148 9.48 -6.94 6.56
CA MET A 148 9.59 -7.38 7.97
C MET A 148 10.99 -7.14 8.54
N LEU A 149 12.04 -7.37 7.77
CA LEU A 149 13.42 -7.13 8.20
C LEU A 149 13.70 -5.64 8.38
N VAL A 150 13.25 -4.79 7.44
CA VAL A 150 13.36 -3.34 7.57
C VAL A 150 12.59 -2.85 8.81
N ARG A 151 11.36 -3.34 9.02
CA ARG A 151 10.59 -3.02 10.23
C ARG A 151 11.38 -3.40 11.49
N GLN A 152 11.88 -4.64 11.56
CA GLN A 152 12.65 -5.13 12.69
C GLN A 152 13.88 -4.26 12.97
N LYS A 153 14.57 -3.82 11.93
CA LYS A 153 15.77 -2.97 12.06
C LYS A 153 15.44 -1.57 12.55
N ILE A 154 14.35 -0.97 12.07
CA ILE A 154 13.96 0.39 12.45
C ILE A 154 13.30 0.44 13.84
N THR A 155 12.42 -0.50 14.17
CA THR A 155 11.65 -0.49 15.42
C THR A 155 12.29 -1.30 16.54
N GLY A 156 13.16 -2.26 16.21
CA GLY A 156 13.71 -3.25 17.14
C GLY A 156 12.74 -4.37 17.50
N GLU A 157 11.51 -4.35 16.99
CA GLU A 157 10.50 -5.37 17.26
C GLU A 157 10.70 -6.59 16.35
N LYS A 158 10.54 -7.78 16.90
CA LYS A 158 10.66 -9.02 16.12
C LYS A 158 9.53 -9.11 15.09
N PRO A 159 9.72 -9.85 13.98
CA PRO A 159 8.61 -10.21 13.11
C PRO A 159 7.49 -10.90 13.89
N PRO A 160 6.22 -10.71 13.49
CA PRO A 160 5.10 -11.40 14.11
C PRO A 160 5.28 -12.92 14.08
N PRO A 161 4.76 -13.67 15.08
CA PRO A 161 4.90 -15.12 15.14
C PRO A 161 4.49 -15.84 13.85
N SER A 162 3.43 -15.37 13.18
CA SER A 162 2.95 -15.96 11.93
C SER A 162 3.84 -15.69 10.71
N ALA A 163 4.76 -14.73 10.76
CA ALA A 163 5.70 -14.44 9.68
C ALA A 163 7.14 -14.85 10.01
N ALA A 164 7.44 -15.24 11.25
CA ALA A 164 8.79 -15.51 11.70
C ALA A 164 9.50 -16.58 10.85
N GLY A 165 8.84 -17.70 10.56
CA GLY A 165 9.41 -18.77 9.72
C GLY A 165 9.79 -18.28 8.32
N MET A 166 8.86 -17.60 7.64
CA MET A 166 9.08 -17.01 6.31
C MET A 166 10.27 -16.03 6.30
N VAL A 167 10.40 -15.19 7.34
CA VAL A 167 11.51 -14.22 7.44
C VAL A 167 12.86 -14.93 7.62
N GLU A 168 12.92 -15.98 8.43
CA GLU A 168 14.17 -16.71 8.66
C GLU A 168 14.68 -17.46 7.41
N LEU A 169 13.79 -17.84 6.48
CA LEU A 169 14.20 -18.42 5.19
C LEU A 169 14.98 -17.41 4.31
N TRP A 170 14.61 -16.13 4.40
CA TRP A 170 15.23 -15.06 3.62
C TRP A 170 16.39 -14.38 4.33
N ARG A 171 16.42 -14.41 5.67
CA ARG A 171 17.37 -13.64 6.49
C ARG A 171 18.83 -13.86 6.09
N PRO A 172 19.36 -15.08 5.96
CA PRO A 172 20.79 -15.27 5.66
C PRO A 172 21.19 -14.59 4.35
N TRP A 173 20.35 -14.75 3.32
CA TRP A 173 20.59 -14.18 1.99
C TRP A 173 20.48 -12.66 1.98
N LEU A 174 19.43 -12.10 2.59
CA LEU A 174 19.23 -10.66 2.65
C LEU A 174 20.27 -9.96 3.54
N GLU A 175 20.64 -10.52 4.68
CA GLU A 175 21.64 -9.91 5.57
C GLU A 175 23.04 -9.93 4.97
N GLU A 176 23.39 -10.95 4.19
CA GLU A 176 24.67 -11.00 3.46
C GLU A 176 24.76 -9.90 2.40
N ARG A 177 23.67 -9.64 1.66
CA ARG A 177 23.67 -8.73 0.50
C ARG A 177 23.31 -7.29 0.84
N ILE A 178 22.33 -7.07 1.70
CA ILE A 178 21.77 -5.74 2.01
C ILE A 178 21.74 -5.43 3.51
N GLY A 179 22.49 -6.17 4.32
CA GLY A 179 22.56 -5.97 5.77
C GLY A 179 22.99 -4.57 6.17
N GLN A 180 23.89 -3.94 5.41
CA GLN A 180 24.34 -2.56 5.66
C GLN A 180 23.26 -1.54 5.29
N ASP A 181 22.54 -1.73 4.17
CA ASP A 181 21.48 -0.81 3.77
C ASP A 181 20.36 -0.74 4.80
N PHE A 182 20.07 -1.84 5.50
CA PHE A 182 19.13 -1.81 6.64
C PHE A 182 19.57 -0.87 7.77
N ASN A 183 20.88 -0.79 8.05
CA ASN A 183 21.40 0.12 9.06
C ASN A 183 21.26 1.58 8.60
N ASP A 184 21.57 1.84 7.33
CA ASP A 184 21.48 3.17 6.74
C ASP A 184 20.03 3.67 6.72
N LEU A 185 19.08 2.79 6.40
CA LEU A 185 17.64 3.08 6.47
C LEU A 185 17.18 3.48 7.87
N ALA A 186 17.70 2.82 8.91
CA ALA A 186 17.35 3.15 10.29
C ALA A 186 17.83 4.56 10.68
N VAL A 187 18.96 5.02 10.14
CA VAL A 187 19.46 6.38 10.32
C VAL A 187 18.63 7.40 9.53
N ALA A 188 18.27 7.07 8.29
CA ALA A 188 17.55 7.98 7.39
C ALA A 188 16.02 8.05 7.63
N VAL A 189 15.47 7.29 8.57
CA VAL A 189 14.01 7.09 8.77
C VAL A 189 13.18 8.38 8.93
N GLU A 190 13.79 9.46 9.45
CA GLU A 190 13.07 10.70 9.76
C GLU A 190 12.74 11.54 8.52
N GLU A 191 13.66 11.60 7.55
CA GLU A 191 13.51 12.40 6.33
C GLU A 191 13.21 11.52 5.12
N GLN A 192 12.04 11.71 4.50
CA GLN A 192 11.58 10.85 3.41
C GLN A 192 12.49 10.91 2.17
N SER A 193 13.14 12.05 1.92
CA SER A 193 14.11 12.20 0.83
C SER A 193 15.28 11.24 1.01
N ASP A 194 15.99 11.35 2.13
CA ASP A 194 17.19 10.57 2.42
C ASP A 194 16.85 9.07 2.55
N PHE A 195 15.69 8.77 3.13
CA PHE A 195 15.17 7.41 3.19
C PHE A 195 14.92 6.84 1.79
N SER A 196 14.23 7.58 0.92
CA SER A 196 13.95 7.16 -0.46
C SER A 196 15.23 6.86 -1.25
N GLU A 197 16.27 7.67 -1.10
CA GLU A 197 17.58 7.42 -1.72
C GLU A 197 18.23 6.12 -1.20
N SER A 198 18.15 5.89 0.11
CA SER A 198 18.65 4.67 0.74
C SER A 198 17.88 3.42 0.29
N VAL A 199 16.55 3.51 0.14
CA VAL A 199 15.72 2.40 -0.37
C VAL A 199 16.07 2.10 -1.83
N ARG A 200 16.30 3.11 -2.66
CA ARG A 200 16.72 2.89 -4.05
C ARG A 200 18.07 2.20 -4.16
N ARG A 201 19.03 2.55 -3.29
CA ARG A 201 20.30 1.83 -3.19
C ARG A 201 20.11 0.37 -2.78
N LEU A 202 19.28 0.13 -1.75
CA LEU A 202 18.92 -1.22 -1.32
C LEU A 202 18.34 -2.05 -2.48
N ILE A 203 17.42 -1.48 -3.25
CA ILE A 203 16.81 -2.15 -4.41
C ILE A 203 17.87 -2.46 -5.48
N ALA A 204 18.76 -1.52 -5.80
CA ALA A 204 19.83 -1.77 -6.76
C ALA A 204 20.77 -2.90 -6.31
N HIS A 205 21.11 -2.99 -5.03
CA HIS A 205 21.89 -4.10 -4.49
C HIS A 205 21.15 -5.44 -4.57
N LEU A 206 19.82 -5.45 -4.38
CA LEU A 206 19.01 -6.65 -4.56
C LEU A 206 18.93 -7.12 -6.01
N GLU A 207 18.79 -6.18 -6.96
CA GLU A 207 18.75 -6.49 -8.39
C GLU A 207 20.09 -7.08 -8.86
N LEU A 208 21.21 -6.44 -8.49
CA LEU A 208 22.55 -6.96 -8.77
C LEU A 208 22.77 -8.36 -8.16
N ALA A 209 22.31 -8.57 -6.92
CA ALA A 209 22.44 -9.86 -6.26
C ALA A 209 21.60 -10.96 -6.93
N ALA A 210 20.46 -10.61 -7.52
CA ALA A 210 19.61 -11.55 -8.26
C ALA A 210 20.21 -11.90 -9.63
N GLU A 211 20.88 -10.95 -10.29
CA GLU A 211 21.63 -11.19 -11.52
C GLU A 211 22.78 -12.18 -11.29
N ASP A 212 23.56 -12.00 -10.20
CA ASP A 212 24.65 -12.90 -9.83
C ASP A 212 24.18 -14.35 -9.58
N GLU A 213 23.03 -14.54 -8.92
CA GLU A 213 22.45 -15.89 -8.72
C GLU A 213 22.08 -16.55 -10.05
N ASN A 214 21.55 -15.78 -11.00
CA ASN A 214 21.14 -16.31 -12.30
C ASN A 214 22.35 -16.65 -13.19
N ASP A 215 23.45 -15.89 -13.09
CA ASP A 215 24.70 -16.19 -13.81
C ASP A 215 25.42 -17.44 -13.28
N THR A 216 25.25 -17.78 -12.00
CA THR A 216 25.81 -19.03 -11.45
C THR A 216 25.12 -20.30 -11.96
N ASP A 217 23.86 -20.23 -12.40
CA ASP A 217 23.14 -21.36 -12.99
C ASP A 217 23.47 -21.58 -14.48
N ILE A 218 23.89 -20.54 -15.21
CA ILE A 218 24.25 -20.65 -16.64
C ILE A 218 25.67 -21.25 -16.84
N ASN A 219 26.53 -21.18 -15.82
CA ASN A 219 27.90 -21.72 -15.87
C ASN A 219 28.02 -23.17 -15.34
N ALA A 220 26.91 -23.83 -15.00
CA ALA A 220 26.90 -25.21 -14.50
C ALA A 220 26.73 -26.29 -15.60
N ASP A 221 26.55 -25.90 -16.87
CA ASP A 221 26.58 -26.81 -18.04
C ASP A 221 27.70 -26.46 -19.03
N GLY A 222 28.88 -26.19 -18.48
CA GLY A 222 30.13 -26.07 -19.22
C GLY A 222 30.95 -27.36 -19.16
N SER A 223 30.33 -28.53 -19.38
CA SER A 223 31.10 -29.75 -19.67
C SER A 223 31.47 -29.78 -21.14
N ASP A 224 32.68 -29.28 -21.39
CA ASP A 224 33.61 -29.66 -22.45
C ASP A 224 33.23 -31.02 -23.10
N THR A 225 32.72 -30.98 -24.33
CA THR A 225 32.81 -32.12 -25.25
C THR A 225 33.41 -31.62 -26.54
N GLU A 226 34.71 -31.91 -26.65
CA GLU A 226 35.60 -31.74 -27.78
C GLU A 226 34.90 -32.03 -29.11
N ASN A 227 34.73 -31.00 -29.95
CA ASN A 227 34.38 -31.17 -31.35
C ASN A 227 35.69 -31.20 -32.17
N ASP A 228 36.21 -32.41 -32.32
CA ASP A 228 37.29 -32.78 -33.24
C ASP A 228 36.80 -32.58 -34.68
N GLN A 229 37.24 -31.49 -35.34
CA GLN A 229 37.12 -31.34 -36.79
C GLN A 229 38.45 -30.84 -37.36
N ASP A 230 39.22 -31.79 -37.89
CA ASP A 230 40.38 -31.58 -38.75
C ASP A 230 40.01 -30.82 -40.05
N PRO A 231 41.01 -30.17 -40.70
CA PRO A 231 40.80 -29.14 -41.71
C PRO A 231 40.63 -29.73 -43.11
N VAL A 232 39.86 -29.06 -43.97
CA VAL A 232 39.90 -29.28 -45.42
C VAL A 232 40.20 -27.96 -46.11
N ASP A 233 41.42 -27.89 -46.62
CA ASP A 233 41.97 -26.86 -47.51
C ASP A 233 41.25 -26.89 -48.86
N GLY A 234 40.97 -25.73 -49.44
CA GLY A 234 40.26 -25.60 -50.71
C GLY A 234 40.23 -24.17 -51.22
N GLU A 235 41.35 -23.75 -51.81
CA GLU A 235 41.54 -22.49 -52.53
C GLU A 235 40.50 -22.27 -53.65
N GLY A 236 40.14 -21.01 -53.87
CA GLY A 236 39.32 -20.56 -55.01
C GLY A 236 39.17 -19.04 -55.04
N GLU A 237 40.15 -18.37 -55.66
CA GLU A 237 40.15 -16.95 -56.00
C GLU A 237 39.01 -16.57 -56.97
N GLY A 238 38.55 -15.31 -56.90
CA GLY A 238 37.66 -14.71 -57.89
C GLY A 238 37.30 -13.26 -57.56
N GLU A 239 38.13 -12.33 -58.03
CA GLU A 239 37.88 -10.88 -58.09
C GLU A 239 36.67 -10.53 -58.99
N GLY A 240 36.02 -9.38 -58.75
CA GLY A 240 34.91 -8.89 -59.59
C GLY A 240 34.27 -7.58 -59.15
N ASP A 241 35.05 -6.52 -59.26
CA ASP A 241 34.81 -5.07 -59.40
C ASP A 241 33.42 -4.49 -59.86
N GLU A 242 33.14 -3.30 -59.28
CA GLU A 242 32.49 -2.03 -59.73
C GLU A 242 31.01 -1.84 -60.16
N SER A 243 30.49 -0.71 -59.63
CA SER A 243 29.56 0.29 -60.22
C SER A 243 28.08 -0.10 -60.32
N ASP A 244 27.06 0.74 -60.11
CA ASP A 244 26.93 2.20 -60.22
C ASP A 244 25.69 2.70 -59.42
N SER A 245 25.68 4.00 -59.18
CA SER A 245 24.66 4.90 -58.64
C SER A 245 23.28 4.85 -59.30
N VAL A 246 22.23 5.28 -58.57
CA VAL A 246 21.49 6.55 -58.83
C VAL A 246 20.48 6.88 -57.71
N VAL A 247 20.35 8.20 -57.55
CA VAL A 247 19.55 9.07 -56.68
C VAL A 247 18.07 9.11 -57.08
N ASP A 248 17.15 9.27 -56.12
CA ASP A 248 15.94 10.16 -56.16
C ASP A 248 15.10 9.91 -54.87
N THR A 249 14.38 10.82 -54.23
CA THR A 249 14.33 12.27 -54.10
C THR A 249 13.39 12.55 -52.91
N LEU A 250 13.59 13.72 -52.31
CA LEU A 250 12.88 14.37 -51.22
C LEU A 250 11.34 14.38 -51.35
N GLY A 251 10.66 14.51 -50.21
CA GLY A 251 9.23 14.85 -50.17
C GLY A 251 8.71 15.11 -48.76
N ALA A 252 9.18 16.19 -48.14
CA ALA A 252 8.45 16.86 -47.07
C ALA A 252 7.22 17.55 -47.68
N ASP A 253 6.06 17.48 -47.02
CA ASP A 253 5.35 18.72 -46.69
C ASP A 253 4.28 18.51 -45.61
N SER A 254 4.07 19.60 -44.90
CA SER A 254 3.22 19.80 -43.75
C SER A 254 1.90 20.43 -44.21
N ALA A 255 0.76 20.00 -43.69
CA ALA A 255 -0.42 20.84 -43.59
C ALA A 255 -1.43 20.29 -42.57
N ASP A 256 -1.62 21.11 -41.55
CA ASP A 256 -2.75 21.24 -40.64
C ASP A 256 -4.11 21.21 -41.38
N GLU A 257 -5.11 20.54 -40.80
CA GLU A 257 -6.49 21.04 -40.68
C GLU A 257 -7.27 20.24 -39.63
N THR A 258 -7.97 21.01 -38.81
CA THR A 258 -9.00 20.66 -37.82
C THR A 258 -10.17 19.87 -38.40
N ASP A 259 -10.66 18.85 -37.69
CA ASP A 259 -12.10 18.74 -37.46
C ASP A 259 -12.44 17.97 -36.17
N SER A 260 -13.50 18.44 -35.55
CA SER A 260 -14.17 17.93 -34.37
C SER A 260 -15.05 16.77 -34.79
N ASP A 261 -14.98 15.63 -34.10
CA ASP A 261 -16.18 14.78 -33.98
C ASP A 261 -16.28 14.12 -32.61
N ALA A 262 -17.45 14.36 -32.02
CA ALA A 262 -17.92 13.83 -30.78
C ALA A 262 -18.09 12.30 -30.88
N ILE A 263 -17.66 11.57 -29.86
CA ILE A 263 -18.04 10.17 -29.70
C ILE A 263 -19.18 10.16 -28.67
N GLU A 264 -20.38 9.94 -29.21
CA GLU A 264 -21.61 9.68 -28.48
C GLU A 264 -21.48 8.46 -27.57
N SER A 265 -22.07 8.63 -26.39
CA SER A 265 -22.33 7.62 -25.39
C SER A 265 -23.66 6.94 -25.73
N ASP A 266 -23.63 5.67 -26.09
CA ASP A 266 -24.80 4.78 -26.17
C ASP A 266 -24.57 3.61 -25.19
N GLU A 267 -25.36 3.55 -24.11
CA GLU A 267 -26.58 2.74 -24.00
C GLU A 267 -26.30 1.31 -23.53
N LEU A 268 -26.44 1.09 -22.22
CA LEU A 268 -26.88 -0.19 -21.67
C LEU A 268 -27.88 0.09 -20.54
N GLN A 269 -29.12 0.34 -20.95
CA GLN A 269 -30.31 0.33 -20.10
C GLN A 269 -30.93 -1.06 -20.20
N ALA A 270 -30.90 -1.83 -19.11
CA ALA A 270 -31.59 -3.11 -18.99
C ALA A 270 -32.72 -2.99 -17.95
N GLU A 271 -33.92 -2.80 -18.49
CA GLU A 271 -35.20 -3.45 -18.13
C GLU A 271 -35.45 -3.80 -16.64
N ILE A 272 -36.26 -2.96 -15.99
CA ILE A 272 -37.12 -3.36 -14.86
C ILE A 272 -38.52 -3.56 -15.42
N SER A 273 -39.08 -4.77 -15.28
CA SER A 273 -40.49 -5.07 -15.50
C SER A 273 -41.19 -5.32 -14.16
N ASP A 274 -42.05 -4.38 -13.81
CA ASP A 274 -43.47 -4.51 -13.44
C ASP A 274 -44.00 -5.85 -12.89
N ASP A 275 -44.50 -5.85 -11.65
CA ASP A 275 -45.94 -5.90 -11.32
C ASP A 275 -46.14 -6.22 -9.82
N GLY A 276 -47.12 -5.59 -9.18
CA GLY A 276 -47.49 -5.91 -7.80
C GLY A 276 -48.28 -4.87 -6.99
N GLU A 277 -49.45 -4.48 -7.49
CA GLU A 277 -50.66 -4.08 -6.75
C GLU A 277 -50.77 -2.75 -5.97
N LEU A 278 -51.90 -2.09 -6.27
CA LEU A 278 -52.45 -0.85 -5.75
C LEU A 278 -53.22 -1.08 -4.43
N VAL A 279 -52.99 -0.27 -3.39
CA VAL A 279 -54.01 0.10 -2.38
C VAL A 279 -53.75 1.52 -1.83
N ASP A 280 -54.60 2.44 -2.28
CA ASP A 280 -55.42 3.44 -1.55
C ASP A 280 -54.88 4.22 -0.33
N GLY A 281 -55.15 5.53 -0.31
CA GLY A 281 -55.34 6.30 0.93
C GLY A 281 -54.58 7.63 1.10
N GLU A 282 -55.17 8.72 0.60
CA GLU A 282 -55.20 10.10 1.14
C GLU A 282 -53.97 10.73 1.84
N GLU A 283 -53.47 11.84 1.27
CA GLU A 283 -52.75 12.90 2.01
C GLU A 283 -53.68 13.59 3.04
N PRO A 284 -53.15 14.08 4.17
CA PRO A 284 -52.87 15.51 4.18
C PRO A 284 -51.55 15.92 4.87
N ASP A 285 -50.94 16.93 4.25
CA ASP A 285 -49.95 17.88 4.75
C ASP A 285 -50.33 18.44 6.15
N SER A 286 -49.44 18.30 7.13
CA SER A 286 -49.30 19.33 8.18
C SER A 286 -47.93 19.26 8.86
N LYS A 287 -47.09 20.24 8.52
CA LYS A 287 -45.92 20.68 9.28
C LYS A 287 -46.27 20.85 10.77
N LYS A 288 -45.58 20.15 11.66
CA LYS A 288 -45.54 20.45 13.10
C LYS A 288 -44.12 20.41 13.60
N ASP A 289 -43.58 21.61 13.84
CA ASP A 289 -42.37 21.81 14.61
C ASP A 289 -42.50 21.22 16.04
N PRO A 290 -41.41 20.73 16.64
CA PRO A 290 -41.43 20.05 17.93
C PRO A 290 -41.75 20.98 19.11
N TRP A 291 -42.64 20.52 19.99
CA TRP A 291 -43.09 21.20 21.20
C TRP A 291 -41.97 21.34 22.24
N ARG A 292 -41.80 22.55 22.80
CA ARG A 292 -40.83 22.88 23.86
C ARG A 292 -41.56 23.59 25.01
N PRO A 293 -41.46 23.13 26.28
CA PRO A 293 -42.12 23.80 27.40
C PRO A 293 -41.36 25.06 27.87
N PRO A 294 -42.07 26.09 28.39
CA PRO A 294 -41.46 27.31 28.90
C PRO A 294 -41.02 27.12 30.35
N PHE A 295 -39.76 27.44 30.66
CA PHE A 295 -39.36 27.70 32.04
C PHE A 295 -38.56 29.01 32.08
N GLU A 296 -39.27 30.08 32.42
CA GLU A 296 -38.70 31.30 32.99
C GLU A 296 -38.21 30.99 34.41
N GLY A 297 -36.95 31.30 34.69
CA GLY A 297 -36.33 31.04 35.98
C GLY A 297 -34.91 31.60 36.05
N SER A 298 -34.77 32.90 35.74
CA SER A 298 -33.64 33.70 36.20
C SER A 298 -33.60 33.65 37.73
N ASN A 299 -32.47 33.29 38.35
CA ASN A 299 -31.56 34.31 38.92
C ASN A 299 -30.35 33.70 39.64
N SER A 300 -29.22 34.40 39.48
CA SER A 300 -28.11 34.57 40.43
C SER A 300 -27.01 33.50 40.52
N ALA A 301 -25.95 33.74 39.75
CA ALA A 301 -24.60 33.30 40.03
C ALA A 301 -24.18 33.69 41.47
N ARG A 302 -23.82 32.70 42.29
CA ARG A 302 -23.11 32.91 43.55
C ARG A 302 -21.61 32.81 43.27
N PHE A 303 -20.95 33.96 43.25
CA PHE A 303 -19.50 34.07 43.35
C PHE A 303 -19.06 33.60 44.75
N TYR A 304 -18.18 32.59 44.81
CA TYR A 304 -17.47 32.21 46.02
C TYR A 304 -16.20 33.06 46.13
N HIS A 305 -16.03 33.78 47.25
CA HIS A 305 -14.77 34.39 47.66
C HIS A 305 -13.98 33.41 48.54
N ALA A 306 -12.68 33.32 48.28
CA ALA A 306 -11.71 32.57 49.07
C ALA A 306 -11.29 33.35 50.33
N PHE A 307 -10.95 32.60 51.38
CA PHE A 307 -10.04 33.01 52.45
C PHE A 307 -8.71 32.29 52.25
#